data_AF-A0A7Y3LY10-F1
#
_entry.id   AF-A0A7Y3LY10-F1
#
_cell.length_a   1.000
_cell.length_b   1.000
_cell.length_c   1.000
_cell.angle_alpha   90.00
_cell.angle_beta   90.00
_cell.angle_gamma   90.00
#
_symmetry.space_group_name_H-M   'P 1'
#
loop_
_entity.id
_entity.type
_entity.pdbx_description
1 polymer ?
#
loop_
_entity_poly.entity_id
_entity_poly.type
_entity_poly.pdbx_seq_one_letter_code
_entity_poly.pdbx_strand_id
1 'polypeptide(L)'
;AALADHPRILGAAAVARTPDRLARHLVTVADATLPFLPTVLPLGDEKPSVAHRSRLALAEAAGTVLAGGLTLLGIDAPDHI
;
A
#
# COMPACT_ATOMS: atom_id res chain seq x y z
N ALA A 1 2.81 2.30 10.34
CA ALA A 1 4.12 1.63 10.50
C ALA A 1 4.54 0.94 9.21
N ALA A 2 3.76 -0.01 8.68
CA ALA A 2 4.13 -0.79 7.49
C ALA A 2 4.63 0.04 6.29
N LEU A 3 3.95 1.12 5.91
CA LEU A 3 4.40 1.97 4.79
C LEU A 3 5.76 2.65 5.05
N ALA A 4 6.00 3.10 6.28
CA ALA A 4 7.26 3.74 6.65
C ALA A 4 8.44 2.75 6.69
N ASP A 5 8.15 1.46 6.93
CA ASP A 5 9.14 0.39 6.93
C ASP A 5 9.57 -0.05 5.52
N HIS A 6 8.77 0.26 4.50
CA HIS A 6 8.99 -0.18 3.12
C HIS A 6 10.41 0.08 2.57
N PRO A 7 10.96 1.31 2.61
CA PRO A 7 12.30 1.57 2.05
C PRO A 7 13.39 0.75 2.74
N ARG A 8 13.28 0.56 4.06
CA ARG A 8 14.22 -0.24 4.84
C ARG A 8 14.14 -1.72 4.48
N ILE A 9 12.92 -2.26 4.36
CA ILE A 9 12.70 -3.67 4.03
C ILE A 9 13.12 -3.95 2.58
N LEU A 10 12.82 -3.04 1.65
CA LEU A 10 13.23 -3.15 0.25
C LEU A 10 14.76 -3.20 0.13
N GLY A 11 15.48 -2.28 0.80
CA GLY A 11 16.94 -2.29 0.82
C GLY A 11 17.52 -3.58 1.41
N ALA A 12 16.97 -4.06 2.52
CA ALA A 12 17.40 -5.31 3.13
C ALA A 12 17.12 -6.53 2.24
N ALA A 13 15.97 -6.57 1.58
CA ALA A 13 15.60 -7.66 0.66
C ALA A 13 16.52 -7.68 -0.58
N ALA A 14 16.88 -6.51 -1.10
CA ALA A 14 17.81 -6.37 -2.23
C ALA A 14 19.22 -6.88 -1.89
N VAL A 15 19.77 -6.45 -0.74
CA VAL A 15 21.11 -6.88 -0.27
C VAL A 15 21.15 -8.39 -0.02
N ALA A 16 20.14 -8.91 0.66
CA ALA A 16 20.08 -10.33 1.00
C ALA A 16 19.60 -11.21 -0.17
N ARG A 17 19.22 -10.63 -1.32
CA ARG A 17 18.64 -11.34 -2.47
C ARG A 17 17.43 -12.21 -2.08
N THR A 18 16.54 -11.65 -1.27
CA THR A 18 15.36 -12.33 -0.70
C THR A 18 14.05 -11.71 -1.22
N PRO A 19 13.61 -12.05 -2.45
CA PRO A 19 12.35 -11.53 -3.01
C PRO A 19 11.12 -11.98 -2.21
N ASP A 20 11.19 -13.13 -1.53
CA ASP A 20 10.15 -13.64 -0.63
C ASP A 20 9.90 -12.70 0.56
N ARG A 21 10.95 -12.04 1.06
CA ARG A 21 10.84 -11.06 2.15
C ARG A 21 10.10 -9.81 1.69
N LEU A 22 10.35 -9.36 0.46
CA LEU A 22 9.59 -8.26 -0.14
C LEU A 22 8.12 -8.66 -0.31
N ALA A 23 7.83 -9.84 -0.86
CA ALA A 23 6.46 -10.32 -1.05
C ALA A 23 5.67 -10.38 0.28
N ARG A 24 6.25 -10.95 1.35
CA ARG A 24 5.61 -10.98 2.68
C ARG A 24 5.32 -9.60 3.22
N HIS A 25 6.23 -8.65 2.99
CA HIS A 25 6.02 -7.27 3.41
C HIS A 25 4.89 -6.59 2.62
N LEU A 26 4.79 -6.81 1.31
CA LEU A 26 3.68 -6.30 0.49
C LEU A 26 2.34 -6.85 0.98
N VAL A 27 2.28 -8.13 1.37
CA VAL A 27 1.08 -8.71 2.01
C VAL A 27 0.75 -7.99 3.32
N THR A 28 1.74 -7.72 4.18
CA THR A 28 1.51 -6.97 5.42
C THR A 28 0.99 -5.54 5.15
N VAL A 29 1.48 -4.87 4.09
CA VAL A 29 0.98 -3.56 3.68
C VAL A 29 -0.47 -3.67 3.18
N ALA A 30 -0.79 -4.67 2.37
CA ALA A 30 -2.13 -4.91 1.86
C ALA A 30 -3.12 -5.20 2.99
N ASP A 31 -2.78 -6.12 3.89
CA ASP A 31 -3.61 -6.49 5.05
C ASP A 31 -3.86 -5.31 5.98
N ALA A 32 -2.88 -4.42 6.15
CA ALA A 32 -3.05 -3.18 6.92
C ALA A 32 -3.90 -2.13 6.19
N THR A 33 -4.01 -2.21 4.86
CA THR A 33 -4.67 -1.22 4.02
C THR A 33 -6.13 -1.55 3.74
N LEU A 34 -6.41 -2.79 3.34
CA LEU A 34 -7.73 -3.25 2.92
C LEU A 34 -8.85 -2.92 3.92
N PRO A 35 -8.69 -3.08 5.24
CA PRO A 35 -9.78 -2.83 6.19
C PRO A 35 -10.26 -1.39 6.24
N PHE A 36 -9.41 -0.41 5.91
CA PHE A 36 -9.78 1.01 5.99
C PHE A 36 -10.23 1.61 4.67
N LEU A 37 -10.02 0.94 3.53
CA LEU A 37 -10.44 1.44 2.21
C LEU A 37 -11.92 1.86 2.14
N PRO A 38 -12.88 1.14 2.75
CA PRO A 38 -14.29 1.55 2.74
C PRO A 38 -14.56 2.90 3.43
N THR A 39 -13.63 3.37 4.27
CA THR A 39 -13.77 4.61 5.07
C THR A 39 -13.12 5.83 4.40
N VAL A 40 -12.47 5.64 3.25
CA VAL A 40 -11.75 6.69 2.53
C VAL A 40 -12.70 7.75 2.02
N LEU A 41 -13.76 7.34 1.33
CA LEU A 41 -14.75 8.24 0.76
C LEU A 41 -15.87 8.55 1.77
N PRO A 42 -16.51 9.73 1.67
CA PRO A 42 -17.73 10.02 2.42
C PRO A 42 -18.84 9.05 2.03
N LEU A 43 -19.65 8.64 3.01
CA LEU A 43 -20.78 7.72 2.79
C LEU A 43 -22.12 8.46 2.94
N GLY A 44 -23.05 8.20 2.01
CA GLY A 44 -24.39 8.81 2.04
C GLY A 44 -24.34 10.33 2.01
N ASP A 45 -24.92 10.98 3.02
CA ASP A 45 -24.99 12.44 3.15
C ASP A 45 -23.78 13.06 3.89
N GLU A 46 -22.76 12.26 4.21
CA GLU A 46 -21.53 12.77 4.80
C GLU A 46 -20.87 13.81 3.88
N LYS A 47 -20.52 14.96 4.47
CA LYS A 47 -19.79 16.00 3.74
C LYS A 47 -18.30 15.64 3.64
N PRO A 48 -17.64 15.87 2.49
CA PRO A 48 -16.19 15.74 2.37
C PRO A 48 -15.47 16.58 3.44
N SER A 49 -14.50 15.95 4.10
CA SER A 49 -13.77 16.51 5.24
C SER A 49 -12.28 16.28 5.11
N VAL A 50 -11.49 16.95 5.94
CA VAL A 50 -10.02 16.78 5.99
C VAL A 50 -9.66 15.33 6.31
N ALA A 51 -10.44 14.65 7.15
CA ALA A 51 -10.20 13.25 7.48
C ALA A 51 -10.29 12.33 6.24
N HIS A 52 -11.31 12.52 5.38
CA HIS A 52 -11.43 11.75 4.14
C HIS A 52 -10.26 12.02 3.20
N ARG A 53 -9.85 13.29 3.06
CA ARG A 53 -8.66 13.63 2.25
C ARG A 53 -7.38 12.98 2.79
N SER A 54 -7.19 12.97 4.11
CA SER A 54 -6.03 12.30 4.73
C SER A 54 -6.05 10.79 4.52
N ARG A 55 -7.22 10.14 4.60
CA ARG A 55 -7.35 8.70 4.32
C ARG A 55 -7.11 8.39 2.84
N LEU A 56 -7.58 9.26 1.94
CA LEU A 56 -7.32 9.13 0.51
C LEU A 56 -5.82 9.18 0.22
N ALA A 57 -5.12 10.18 0.75
CA ALA A 57 -3.66 10.29 0.60
C ALA A 57 -2.92 9.05 1.16
N LEU A 58 -3.43 8.48 2.26
CA LEU A 58 -2.88 7.23 2.81
C LEU A 58 -3.12 6.03 1.89
N ALA A 59 -4.32 5.91 1.30
CA ALA A 59 -4.65 4.86 0.36
C ALA A 59 -3.82 4.97 -0.93
N GLU A 60 -3.61 6.18 -1.45
CA GLU A 60 -2.75 6.46 -2.61
C GLU A 60 -1.29 6.08 -2.35
N ALA A 61 -0.77 6.43 -1.16
CA ALA A 61 0.57 6.03 -0.74
C ALA A 61 0.72 4.51 -0.66
N ALA A 62 -0.28 3.81 -0.12
CA ALA A 62 -0.28 2.35 -0.08
C ALA A 62 -0.35 1.72 -1.47
N GLY A 63 -1.22 2.24 -2.35
CA GLY A 63 -1.30 1.81 -3.75
C GLY A 63 0.03 1.98 -4.48
N THR A 64 0.72 3.11 -4.29
CA THR A 64 2.04 3.36 -4.87
C THR A 64 3.09 2.35 -4.41
N VAL A 65 3.13 2.03 -3.11
CA VAL A 65 4.04 1.03 -2.55
C VAL A 65 3.75 -0.37 -3.10
N LEU A 66 2.48 -0.75 -3.19
CA LEU A 66 2.06 -2.05 -3.70
C LEU A 66 2.40 -2.18 -5.20
N ALA A 67 2.03 -1.20 -6.02
CA ALA A 67 2.31 -1.21 -7.45
C ALA A 67 3.82 -1.28 -7.75
N GLY A 68 4.62 -0.44 -7.07
CA GLY A 68 6.08 -0.48 -7.19
C GLY A 68 6.69 -1.80 -6.74
N GLY A 69 6.23 -2.34 -5.61
CA GLY A 69 6.68 -3.64 -5.09
C GLY A 69 6.34 -4.81 -6.01
N LEU A 70 5.13 -4.83 -6.58
CA LEU A 70 4.70 -5.87 -7.53
C LEU A 70 5.52 -5.80 -8.82
N THR A 71 5.79 -4.59 -9.32
CA THR A 71 6.64 -4.38 -10.51
C THR A 71 8.04 -4.97 -10.29
N LEU A 72 8.62 -4.78 -9.10
CA LEU A 72 9.92 -5.36 -8.74
C LEU A 72 9.91 -6.89 -8.66
N LEU A 73 8.74 -7.50 -8.43
CA LEU A 73 8.54 -8.95 -8.47
C LEU A 73 8.22 -9.47 -9.87
N GLY A 74 8.13 -8.59 -10.87
CA GLY A 74 7.74 -8.96 -12.24
C GLY A 74 6.24 -9.24 -12.38
N ILE A 75 5.42 -8.67 -11.50
CA ILE A 75 3.97 -8.79 -11.52
C ILE A 75 3.37 -7.45 -11.94
N ASP A 76 2.54 -7.46 -12.98
CA ASP A 76 1.80 -6.27 -13.39
C ASP A 76 0.75 -5.92 -12.34
N ALA A 77 0.69 -4.63 -11.98
CA ALA A 77 -0.29 -4.07 -11.06
C ALA A 77 -1.32 -3.27 -11.88
N PRO A 78 -2.47 -3.87 -12.26
CA PRO A 78 -3.45 -3.18 -13.08
C PRO A 78 -4.20 -2.10 -12.28
N ASP A 79 -4.56 -1.00 -12.95
CA ASP A 79 -5.36 0.08 -12.35
C ASP A 79 -6.79 -0.35 -11.99
N HIS A 80 -7.29 -1.42 -12.62
CA HIS A 80 -8.63 -1.97 -12.46
C HIS A 80 -8.62 -3.47 -12.76
N ILE A 81 -9.39 -4.24 -11.98
CA ILE A 81 -9.59 -5.69 -12.14
C ILE A 81 -10.98 -6.01 -12.70
#